data_AF-A0A7W8QKL6-F1
#
_entry.id   AF-A0A7W8QKL6-F1
#
_cell.length_a   1.000
_cell.length_b   1.000
_cell.length_c   1.000
_cell.angle_alpha   90.00
_cell.angle_beta   90.00
_cell.angle_gamma   90.00
#
_symmetry.space_group_name_H-M   'P 1'
#
loop_
_entity.id
_entity.type
_entity.pdbx_description
1 polymer ?
#
loop_
_entity_poly.entity_id
_entity_poly.type
_entity_poly.pdbx_seq_one_letter_code
_entity_poly.pdbx_strand_id
1 'polypeptide(L)'
;MNARTGVFAVVNRRRVTSQGLWLTAACLVFIVIGVALVLRGGLADTVVGVLTVLLFAGGGLLVAGRRLSRRPLLELDSSGVRLLAPWPRRPSDDIFLPWEEVASVCLCRRAVAYADHTHNLDYLHFLTGDEKCEGERGPVPPPSPWTVRPGVAVRSTWDRSADEVLAEVRRLRPGLPVADRRAAPPRRS
;
A
#
# COMPACT_ATOMS: atom_id res chain seq x y z
N MET A 1 -14.64 -14.37 1.39
CA MET A 1 -13.94 -14.36 0.09
C MET A 1 -13.20 -15.67 -0.01
N ASN A 2 -13.62 -16.52 -0.96
CA ASN A 2 -13.04 -17.84 -1.18
C ASN A 2 -11.56 -17.67 -1.49
N ALA A 3 -10.70 -18.28 -0.68
CA ALA A 3 -9.31 -18.47 -1.04
C ALA A 3 -9.32 -19.25 -2.36
N ARG A 4 -8.96 -18.60 -3.47
CA ARG A 4 -8.71 -19.32 -4.72
C ARG A 4 -7.57 -20.27 -4.44
N THR A 5 -7.87 -21.56 -4.40
CA THR A 5 -6.91 -22.64 -4.19
C THR A 5 -5.80 -22.47 -5.24
N GLY A 6 -4.56 -22.21 -4.80
CA GLY A 6 -3.42 -21.97 -5.69
C GLY A 6 -3.01 -20.50 -5.89
N VAL A 7 -3.67 -19.53 -5.25
CA VAL A 7 -3.24 -18.12 -5.27
C VAL A 7 -2.47 -17.78 -4.00
N PHE A 8 -1.23 -17.33 -4.15
CA PHE A 8 -0.44 -16.79 -3.05
C PHE A 8 -0.73 -15.28 -2.94
N ALA A 9 -1.45 -14.90 -1.89
CA ALA A 9 -1.87 -13.52 -1.65
C ALA A 9 -1.13 -12.91 -0.47
N VAL A 10 -0.67 -11.67 -0.63
CA VAL A 10 -0.09 -10.84 0.44
C VAL A 10 -1.12 -9.81 0.89
N VAL A 11 -1.46 -9.84 2.16
CA VAL A 11 -2.42 -8.91 2.79
C VAL A 11 -1.75 -8.11 3.90
N ASN A 12 -2.32 -6.95 4.24
CA ASN A 12 -1.89 -6.25 5.44
C ASN A 12 -2.47 -6.94 6.70
N ARG A 13 -1.61 -7.37 7.61
CA ARG A 13 -1.95 -7.64 9.01
C ARG A 13 -2.57 -6.39 9.61
N ARG A 14 -3.74 -6.56 10.22
CA ARG A 14 -4.38 -5.53 11.02
C ARG A 14 -3.52 -5.29 12.26
N ARG A 15 -2.76 -4.19 12.27
CA ARG A 15 -2.20 -3.65 13.51
C ARG A 15 -3.12 -2.55 14.01
N VAL A 16 -3.83 -2.83 15.11
CA VAL A 16 -4.49 -1.79 15.89
C VAL A 16 -3.37 -1.02 16.60
N THR A 17 -3.02 0.14 16.07
CA THR A 17 -2.08 1.05 16.72
C THR A 17 -2.83 1.80 17.82
N SER A 18 -2.27 1.93 19.03
CA SER A 18 -2.88 2.69 20.13
C SER A 18 -3.27 4.11 19.72
N GLN A 19 -2.41 4.77 18.96
CA GLN A 19 -2.69 6.07 18.34
C GLN A 19 -3.89 6.05 17.39
N GLY A 20 -4.11 4.95 16.68
CA GLY A 20 -5.28 4.77 15.80
C GLY A 20 -6.57 4.60 16.58
N LEU A 21 -6.51 3.96 17.76
CA LEU A 21 -7.64 3.85 18.66
C LEU A 21 -8.05 5.23 19.21
N TRP A 22 -7.08 6.00 19.70
CA TRP A 22 -7.32 7.37 20.21
C TRP A 22 -7.86 8.31 19.13
N LEU A 23 -7.30 8.27 17.92
CA LEU A 23 -7.83 9.05 16.79
C LEU A 23 -9.27 8.67 16.45
N THR A 24 -9.61 7.38 16.49
CA THR A 24 -10.97 6.90 16.24
C THR A 24 -11.94 7.39 17.31
N ALA A 25 -11.53 7.36 18.58
CA ALA A 25 -12.30 7.89 19.70
C ALA A 25 -12.54 9.41 19.55
N ALA A 26 -11.50 10.17 19.21
CA ALA A 26 -11.63 11.61 18.96
C ALA A 26 -12.61 11.91 17.80
N CYS A 27 -12.49 11.19 16.67
CA CYS A 27 -13.44 11.35 15.57
C CYS A 27 -14.89 11.06 15.99
N LEU A 28 -15.13 10.03 16.80
CA LEU A 28 -16.47 9.72 17.31
C LEU A 28 -17.02 10.85 18.17
N VAL A 29 -16.22 11.42 19.07
CA VAL A 29 -16.63 12.56 19.90
C VAL A 29 -17.01 13.76 19.02
N PHE A 30 -16.20 14.10 18.02
CA PHE A 30 -16.52 15.20 17.12
C PHE A 30 -17.76 14.95 16.26
N ILE A 31 -17.99 13.71 15.82
CA ILE A 31 -19.21 13.36 15.09
C ILE A 31 -20.43 13.54 15.99
N VAL A 32 -20.38 13.08 17.25
CA VAL A 32 -21.47 13.25 18.23
C VAL A 32 -21.76 14.74 18.49
N ILE A 33 -20.72 15.54 18.68
CA ILE A 33 -20.86 17.00 18.86
C ILE A 33 -21.48 17.64 17.61
N GLY A 34 -21.00 17.27 16.42
CA GLY A 34 -21.52 17.79 15.16
C GLY A 34 -23.00 17.48 14.96
N VAL A 35 -23.42 16.23 15.25
CA VAL A 35 -24.83 15.83 15.21
C VAL A 35 -25.66 16.61 16.23
N ALA A 36 -25.16 16.79 17.46
CA ALA A 36 -25.86 17.57 18.49
C ALA A 36 -26.06 19.04 18.07
N LEU A 37 -25.08 19.65 17.39
CA LEU A 37 -25.19 21.01 16.85
C LEU A 37 -26.23 21.10 15.73
N VAL A 38 -26.28 20.12 14.82
CA VAL A 38 -27.34 20.07 13.79
C VAL A 38 -28.73 19.97 14.43
N LEU A 39 -28.89 19.13 15.45
CA LEU A 39 -30.16 18.96 16.15
C LEU A 39 -30.60 20.19 16.94
N ARG A 40 -29.65 21.05 17.34
CA ARG A 40 -29.93 22.32 18.04
C ARG A 40 -30.65 23.34 17.14
N GLY A 41 -30.55 23.20 15.81
CA GLY A 41 -31.40 23.90 14.85
C GLY A 41 -31.04 25.36 14.51
N GLY A 42 -29.94 25.91 15.06
CA GLY A 42 -29.42 27.21 14.63
C GLY A 42 -28.75 27.12 13.26
N LEU A 43 -28.89 28.16 12.41
CA LEU A 43 -28.25 28.16 11.08
C LEU A 43 -26.72 27.98 11.18
N ALA A 44 -26.08 28.74 12.07
CA ALA A 44 -24.64 28.64 12.31
C ALA A 44 -24.25 27.27 12.88
N ASP A 45 -25.02 26.76 13.87
CA ASP A 45 -24.80 25.45 14.48
C ASP A 45 -24.94 24.32 13.45
N THR A 46 -25.91 24.43 12.55
CA THR A 46 -26.16 23.47 11.48
C THR A 46 -25.00 23.42 10.50
N VAL A 47 -24.51 24.58 10.04
CA VAL A 47 -23.38 24.65 9.11
C VAL A 47 -22.12 24.04 9.74
N VAL A 48 -21.80 24.42 10.98
CA VAL A 48 -20.64 23.91 11.70
C VAL A 48 -20.77 22.41 11.97
N GLY A 49 -21.96 21.95 12.37
CA GLY A 49 -22.24 20.54 12.63
C GLY A 49 -22.09 19.68 11.37
N VAL A 50 -22.67 20.11 10.24
CA VAL A 50 -22.54 19.42 8.95
C VAL A 50 -21.07 19.36 8.52
N LEU A 51 -20.33 20.46 8.61
CA LEU A 51 -18.91 20.50 8.23
C LEU A 51 -18.08 19.55 9.10
N THR A 52 -18.35 19.53 10.41
CA THR A 52 -17.71 18.63 11.37
C THR A 52 -17.98 17.18 11.00
N VAL A 53 -19.24 16.80 10.77
CA VAL A 53 -19.59 15.43 10.37
C VAL A 53 -18.92 15.06 9.06
N LEU A 54 -18.91 15.92 8.05
CA LEU A 54 -18.26 15.64 6.77
C LEU A 54 -16.74 15.42 6.91
N LEU A 55 -16.06 16.28 7.67
CA LEU A 55 -14.60 16.18 7.87
C LEU A 55 -14.23 14.93 8.67
N PHE A 56 -14.90 14.68 9.80
CA PHE A 56 -14.53 13.60 10.71
C PHE A 56 -15.10 12.23 10.31
N ALA A 57 -16.34 12.17 9.81
CA ALA A 57 -16.89 10.92 9.28
C ALA A 57 -16.29 10.58 7.91
N GLY A 58 -16.19 11.56 6.99
CA GLY A 58 -15.61 11.35 5.67
C GLY A 58 -14.11 11.06 5.73
N GLY A 59 -13.34 11.90 6.40
CA GLY A 59 -11.90 11.69 6.60
C GLY A 59 -11.60 10.42 7.40
N GLY A 60 -12.38 10.16 8.46
CA GLY A 60 -12.29 8.94 9.25
C GLY A 60 -12.54 7.69 8.42
N LEU A 61 -13.58 7.69 7.58
CA LEU A 61 -13.89 6.59 6.67
C LEU A 61 -12.76 6.37 5.64
N LEU A 62 -12.15 7.44 5.12
CA LEU A 62 -11.04 7.32 4.17
C LEU A 62 -9.80 6.68 4.81
N VAL A 63 -9.45 7.09 6.03
CA VAL A 63 -8.31 6.54 6.77
C VAL A 63 -8.59 5.11 7.23
N ALA A 64 -9.78 4.87 7.78
CA ALA A 64 -10.19 3.56 8.26
C ALA A 64 -10.34 2.57 7.09
N GLY A 65 -10.91 2.99 5.97
CA GLY A 65 -11.10 2.16 4.78
C GLY A 65 -9.79 1.60 4.21
N ARG A 66 -8.71 2.40 4.21
CA ARG A 66 -7.37 1.91 3.85
C ARG A 66 -6.84 0.81 4.76
N ARG A 67 -7.18 0.84 6.06
CA ARG A 67 -6.74 -0.16 7.06
C ARG A 67 -7.70 -1.35 7.17
N LEU A 68 -8.98 -1.13 6.90
CA LEU A 68 -10.05 -2.13 6.99
C LEU A 68 -10.18 -2.93 5.71
N SER A 69 -9.78 -2.36 4.57
CA SER A 69 -9.73 -3.06 3.29
C SER A 69 -8.90 -4.32 3.44
N ARG A 70 -9.58 -5.47 3.33
CA ARG A 70 -8.96 -6.80 3.31
C ARG A 70 -8.47 -7.17 1.91
N ARG A 71 -8.46 -6.22 0.98
CA ARG A 71 -8.02 -6.46 -0.38
C ARG A 71 -6.53 -6.81 -0.34
N PRO A 72 -6.11 -7.94 -0.94
CA PRO A 72 -4.69 -8.26 -1.04
C PRO A 72 -3.98 -7.17 -1.83
N LEU A 73 -2.72 -6.92 -1.49
CA LEU A 73 -1.89 -5.94 -2.19
C LEU A 73 -1.20 -6.57 -3.40
N LEU A 74 -0.89 -7.86 -3.28
CA LEU A 74 -0.19 -8.66 -4.26
C LEU A 74 -0.83 -10.04 -4.30
N GLU A 75 -1.20 -10.51 -5.47
CA GLU A 75 -1.57 -11.90 -5.74
C GLU A 75 -0.58 -12.47 -6.75
N LEU A 76 -0.03 -13.65 -6.44
CA LEU A 76 0.79 -14.44 -7.33
C LEU A 76 0.02 -15.72 -7.67
N ASP A 77 -0.11 -16.01 -8.95
CA ASP A 77 -0.75 -17.24 -9.43
C ASP A 77 0.07 -17.83 -10.60
N SER A 78 -0.41 -18.95 -11.14
CA SER A 78 0.26 -19.61 -12.27
C SER A 78 0.23 -18.80 -13.57
N SER A 79 -0.66 -17.80 -13.68
CA SER A 79 -0.81 -16.97 -14.88
C SER A 79 0.07 -15.72 -14.84
N GLY A 80 0.33 -15.18 -13.65
CA GLY A 80 1.13 -13.97 -13.50
C GLY A 80 1.07 -13.36 -12.11
N VAL A 81 1.37 -12.08 -12.10
CA VAL A 81 1.38 -11.21 -10.92
C VAL A 81 0.22 -10.23 -11.02
N ARG A 82 -0.57 -10.11 -9.96
CA ARG A 82 -1.59 -9.06 -9.82
C ARG A 82 -1.20 -8.11 -8.70
N LEU A 83 -1.05 -6.84 -9.05
CA LEU A 83 -0.88 -5.74 -8.11
C LEU A 83 -2.24 -5.08 -7.97
N LEU A 84 -2.92 -5.33 -6.85
CA LEU A 84 -4.27 -4.83 -6.65
C LEU A 84 -4.24 -3.42 -6.06
N ALA A 85 -5.06 -2.55 -6.65
CA ALA A 85 -5.14 -1.17 -6.22
C ALA A 85 -5.73 -1.07 -4.80
N PRO A 86 -5.09 -0.33 -3.87
CA PRO A 86 -5.63 -0.16 -2.53
C PRO A 86 -6.90 0.71 -2.57
N TRP A 87 -7.89 0.40 -1.73
CA TRP A 87 -9.07 1.24 -1.55
C TRP A 87 -8.65 2.67 -1.15
N PRO A 88 -9.27 3.74 -1.70
CA PRO A 88 -10.54 3.79 -2.43
C PRO A 88 -10.46 3.59 -3.96
N ARG A 89 -9.34 3.13 -4.50
CA ARG A 89 -9.22 2.90 -5.95
C ARG A 89 -10.17 1.80 -6.43
N ARG A 90 -10.53 1.88 -7.71
CA ARG A 90 -11.44 0.92 -8.34
C ARG A 90 -10.68 -0.35 -8.72
N PRO A 91 -11.35 -1.51 -8.80
CA PRO A 91 -10.73 -2.73 -9.31
C PRO A 91 -10.19 -2.65 -10.73
N SER A 92 -10.69 -1.70 -11.53
CA SER A 92 -10.17 -1.40 -12.87
C SER A 92 -8.73 -0.88 -12.86
N ASP A 93 -8.25 -0.38 -11.71
CA ASP A 93 -6.91 0.18 -11.56
C ASP A 93 -5.89 -0.89 -11.12
N ASP A 94 -6.30 -2.17 -11.09
CA ASP A 94 -5.42 -3.30 -10.80
C ASP A 94 -4.48 -3.54 -11.99
N ILE A 95 -3.21 -3.78 -11.70
CA ILE A 95 -2.23 -4.16 -12.72
C ILE A 95 -2.15 -5.69 -12.73
N PHE A 96 -2.36 -6.28 -13.90
CA PHE A 96 -2.01 -7.67 -14.15
C PHE A 96 -0.77 -7.73 -15.05
N LEU A 97 0.23 -8.48 -14.62
CA LEU A 97 1.48 -8.72 -15.35
C LEU A 97 1.58 -10.23 -15.60
N PRO A 98 1.33 -10.69 -16.84
CA PRO A 98 1.57 -12.08 -17.22
C PRO A 98 3.03 -12.46 -17.01
N TRP A 99 3.32 -13.70 -16.60
CA TRP A 99 4.71 -14.14 -16.41
C TRP A 99 5.58 -14.01 -17.65
N GLU A 100 4.99 -14.11 -18.84
CA GLU A 100 5.67 -13.92 -20.14
C GLU A 100 6.22 -12.50 -20.33
N GLU A 101 5.60 -11.49 -19.70
CA GLU A 101 6.01 -10.09 -19.80
C GLU A 101 7.00 -9.69 -18.69
N VAL A 102 7.07 -10.46 -17.60
CA VAL A 102 7.97 -10.21 -16.48
C VAL A 102 9.36 -10.71 -16.85
N ALA A 103 10.28 -9.78 -17.11
CA ALA A 103 11.67 -10.09 -17.45
C ALA A 103 12.51 -10.38 -16.20
N SER A 104 12.28 -9.65 -15.10
CA SER A 104 12.98 -9.89 -13.84
C SER A 104 12.21 -9.35 -12.63
N VAL A 105 12.56 -9.86 -11.45
CA VAL A 105 12.04 -9.35 -10.17
C VAL A 105 13.18 -8.78 -9.35
N CYS A 106 12.97 -7.58 -8.85
CA CYS A 106 13.98 -6.87 -8.10
C CYS A 106 13.46 -6.41 -6.75
N LEU A 107 14.20 -6.73 -5.70
CA LEU A 107 13.96 -6.23 -4.36
C LEU A 107 15.04 -5.21 -4.02
N CYS A 108 14.67 -3.93 -3.95
CA CYS A 108 15.63 -2.85 -3.77
C CYS A 108 15.25 -1.94 -2.60
N ARG A 109 16.25 -1.30 -1.99
CA ARG A 109 16.02 -0.28 -0.96
C ARG A 109 16.02 1.10 -1.63
N ARG A 110 14.93 1.84 -1.48
CA ARG A 110 14.75 3.17 -2.08
C ARG A 110 14.68 4.25 -1.01
N ALA A 111 15.50 5.29 -1.18
CA ALA A 111 15.39 6.51 -0.38
C ALA A 111 14.21 7.35 -0.90
N VAL A 112 13.23 7.61 -0.03
CA VAL A 112 12.07 8.44 -0.33
C VAL A 112 12.18 9.74 0.45
N ALA A 113 12.25 10.85 -0.26
CA ALA A 113 12.36 12.19 0.34
C ALA A 113 10.98 12.72 0.70
N TYR A 114 10.69 12.83 1.99
CA TYR A 114 9.57 13.61 2.51
C TYR A 114 10.04 15.02 2.86
N ALA A 115 9.10 15.94 3.10
CA ALA A 115 9.39 17.37 3.32
C ALA A 115 10.51 17.61 4.35
N ASP A 116 10.51 16.85 5.45
CA ASP A 116 11.44 17.07 6.58
C ASP A 116 12.45 15.94 6.78
N HIS A 117 12.36 14.84 6.03
CA HIS A 117 13.17 13.64 6.29
C HIS A 117 13.21 12.68 5.10
N THR A 118 14.28 11.89 5.01
CA THR A 118 14.40 10.81 4.02
C THR A 118 14.16 9.46 4.69
N HIS A 119 13.17 8.71 4.19
CA HIS A 119 12.88 7.35 4.65
C HIS A 119 13.39 6.34 3.63
N ASN A 120 14.16 5.36 4.09
CA ASN A 120 14.54 4.22 3.28
C ASN A 120 13.46 3.14 3.37
N LEU A 121 12.84 2.83 2.24
CA LEU A 121 11.79 1.83 2.12
C LEU A 121 12.25 0.72 1.18
N ASP A 122 11.94 -0.52 1.54
CA ASP A 122 12.16 -1.66 0.65
C ASP A 122 11.03 -1.72 -0.38
N TYR A 123 11.36 -1.94 -1.64
CA TYR A 123 10.45 -2.00 -2.77
C TYR A 123 10.66 -3.28 -3.56
N LEU A 124 9.57 -3.97 -3.85
CA LEU A 124 9.54 -5.10 -4.78
C LEU A 124 9.04 -4.60 -6.14
N HIS A 125 9.86 -4.74 -7.17
CA HIS A 125 9.58 -4.30 -8.54
C HIS A 125 9.49 -5.50 -9.48
N PHE A 126 8.44 -5.55 -10.30
CA PHE A 126 8.30 -6.50 -11.39
C PHE A 126 8.65 -5.76 -12.69
N LEU A 127 9.80 -6.05 -13.26
CA LEU A 127 10.35 -5.30 -14.38
C LEU A 127 9.91 -5.95 -15.69
N THR A 128 9.33 -5.15 -16.59
CA THR A 128 8.93 -5.58 -17.93
C THR A 128 10.01 -5.15 -18.92
N GLY A 129 10.74 -6.11 -19.51
CA GLY A 129 11.85 -5.83 -20.41
C GLY A 129 13.15 -5.35 -19.72
N ASP A 130 13.84 -4.41 -20.34
CA ASP A 130 15.19 -3.92 -19.94
C ASP A 130 15.19 -2.83 -18.85
N GLU A 131 14.06 -2.66 -18.15
CA GLU A 131 13.96 -1.72 -17.04
C GLU A 131 14.97 -2.08 -15.94
N LYS A 132 15.79 -1.11 -15.53
CA LYS A 132 16.76 -1.31 -14.45
C LYS A 132 16.09 -1.06 -13.10
N CYS A 133 16.46 -1.83 -12.09
CA CYS A 133 16.08 -1.58 -10.71
C CYS A 133 16.43 -0.14 -10.30
N GLU A 134 15.42 0.71 -10.09
CA GLU A 134 15.61 2.14 -9.81
C GLU A 134 16.23 2.46 -8.44
N GLY A 135 16.61 1.46 -7.63
CA GLY A 135 17.13 1.64 -6.27
C GLY A 135 18.40 2.51 -6.18
N GLU A 136 19.06 2.75 -7.31
CA GLU A 136 20.32 3.52 -7.40
C GLU A 136 20.11 4.99 -7.82
N ARG A 137 18.90 5.39 -8.24
CA ARG A 137 18.61 6.76 -8.72
C ARG A 137 18.18 7.71 -7.59
N GLY A 138 19.08 7.94 -6.62
CA GLY A 138 18.94 8.99 -5.61
C GLY A 138 17.63 8.99 -4.80
N PRO A 139 17.37 10.05 -3.99
CA PRO A 139 16.10 10.22 -3.31
C PRO A 139 14.97 10.49 -4.32
N VAL A 140 13.88 9.74 -4.20
CA VAL A 140 12.73 9.86 -5.10
C VAL A 140 11.55 10.48 -4.34
N PRO A 141 10.72 11.31 -4.99
CA PRO A 141 9.51 11.82 -4.35
C PRO A 141 8.62 10.68 -3.83
N PRO A 142 7.82 10.93 -2.80
CA PRO A 142 6.93 9.92 -2.25
C PRO A 142 6.00 9.40 -3.35
N PRO A 143 5.73 8.08 -3.36
CA PRO A 143 4.85 7.49 -4.37
C PRO A 143 3.50 8.20 -4.30
N SER A 144 3.13 8.84 -5.41
CA SER A 144 1.82 9.49 -5.49
C SER A 144 0.73 8.43 -5.31
N PRO A 145 -0.28 8.68 -4.45
CA PRO A 145 -1.43 7.81 -4.32
C PRO A 145 -2.31 7.78 -5.58
N TRP A 146 -1.91 8.47 -6.65
CA TRP A 146 -2.59 8.52 -7.95
C TRP A 146 -1.79 7.89 -9.08
N THR A 147 -0.49 7.62 -8.89
CA THR A 147 0.33 6.96 -9.91
C THR A 147 0.27 5.44 -9.74
N VAL A 148 0.18 4.74 -10.86
CA VAL A 148 0.21 3.28 -10.95
C VAL A 148 1.64 2.91 -11.37
N ARG A 149 2.31 2.06 -10.60
CA ARG A 149 3.66 1.57 -10.92
C ARG A 149 3.68 0.05 -10.77
N PRO A 150 4.43 -0.67 -11.62
CA PRO A 150 4.61 -2.13 -11.51
C PRO A 150 5.55 -2.51 -10.35
N GLY A 151 5.29 -1.95 -9.16
CA GLY A 151 6.08 -2.20 -7.96
C GLY A 151 5.32 -1.83 -6.70
N VAL A 152 5.61 -2.55 -5.62
CA VAL A 152 4.96 -2.39 -4.33
C VAL A 152 5.99 -2.14 -3.23
N ALA A 153 5.72 -1.15 -2.38
CA ALA A 153 6.51 -0.93 -1.18
C ALA A 153 6.27 -2.08 -0.20
N VAL A 154 7.34 -2.75 0.22
CA VAL A 154 7.30 -3.77 1.26
C VAL A 154 6.99 -3.08 2.58
N ARG A 155 5.96 -3.55 3.29
CA ARG A 155 5.52 -2.98 4.56
C ARG A 155 5.71 -3.97 5.68
N SER A 156 6.07 -3.49 6.87
CA SER A 156 6.08 -4.27 8.12
C SER A 156 4.70 -4.78 8.54
N THR A 157 3.65 -4.31 7.86
CA THR A 157 2.27 -4.78 8.02
C THR A 157 1.95 -5.96 7.11
N TRP A 158 2.80 -6.37 6.18
CA TRP A 158 2.51 -7.57 5.37
C TRP A 158 2.38 -8.80 6.25
N ASP A 159 1.49 -9.71 5.86
CA ASP A 159 1.34 -10.99 6.52
C ASP A 159 2.43 -12.00 6.16
N ARG A 160 2.99 -11.83 4.96
CA ARG A 160 4.12 -12.56 4.36
C ARG A 160 5.36 -11.69 4.26
N SER A 161 6.53 -12.30 4.43
CA SER A 161 7.81 -11.60 4.27
C SER A 161 8.14 -11.43 2.78
N ALA A 162 8.99 -10.46 2.44
CA ALA A 162 9.46 -10.31 1.06
C ALA A 162 10.19 -11.56 0.56
N ASP A 163 10.90 -12.26 1.44
CA ASP A 163 11.61 -13.50 1.09
C ASP A 163 10.65 -14.65 0.77
N GLU A 164 9.52 -14.74 1.48
CA GLU A 164 8.44 -15.68 1.15
C GLU A 164 7.84 -15.38 -0.23
N VAL A 165 7.63 -14.10 -0.55
CA VAL A 165 7.17 -13.69 -1.89
C VAL A 165 8.19 -14.11 -2.96
N LEU A 166 9.49 -13.87 -2.74
CA LEU A 166 10.53 -14.26 -3.70
C LEU A 166 10.65 -15.78 -3.86
N ALA A 167 10.49 -16.54 -2.78
CA ALA A 167 10.45 -18.00 -2.82
C ALA A 167 9.26 -18.50 -3.64
N GLU A 168 8.09 -17.87 -3.49
CA GLU A 168 6.89 -18.15 -4.27
C GLU A 168 7.09 -17.85 -5.76
N VAL A 169 7.66 -16.68 -6.09
CA VAL A 169 8.00 -16.31 -7.47
C VAL A 169 8.91 -17.36 -8.11
N ARG A 170 9.95 -17.81 -7.39
CA ARG A 170 10.86 -18.86 -7.88
C ARG A 170 10.15 -20.20 -8.08
N ARG A 171 9.15 -20.52 -7.25
CA ARG A 171 8.36 -21.74 -7.38
C ARG A 171 7.45 -21.70 -8.61
N LEU A 172 6.77 -20.57 -8.84
CA LEU A 172 5.85 -20.41 -9.97
C LEU A 172 6.58 -20.24 -11.30
N ARG A 173 7.74 -19.57 -11.30
CA ARG A 173 8.57 -19.34 -12.48
C ARG A 173 10.05 -19.67 -12.20
N PRO A 174 10.42 -20.96 -12.18
CA PRO A 174 11.80 -21.38 -12.02
C PRO A 174 12.60 -20.96 -13.27
N GLY A 175 13.49 -19.98 -13.11
CA GLY A 175 14.27 -19.41 -14.21
C GLY A 175 14.14 -17.88 -14.33
N LEU A 176 13.16 -17.28 -13.66
CA LEU A 176 13.05 -15.82 -13.63
C LEU A 176 14.22 -15.21 -12.83
N PRO A 177 14.98 -14.26 -13.40
CA PRO A 177 16.04 -13.57 -12.68
C PRO A 177 15.47 -12.81 -11.48
N VAL A 178 15.98 -13.13 -10.29
CA VAL A 178 15.64 -12.45 -9.03
C VAL A 178 16.87 -11.75 -8.48
N ALA A 179 16.85 -10.42 -8.42
CA ALA A 179 17.92 -9.62 -7.84
C ALA A 179 17.49 -9.04 -6.48
N ASP A 180 18.24 -9.35 -5.43
CA ASP A 180 18.11 -8.69 -4.13
C ASP A 180 19.23 -7.66 -3.97
N ARG A 181 18.85 -6.38 -3.95
CA ARG A 181 19.72 -5.23 -3.80
C ARG A 181 19.38 -4.41 -2.54
N ARG A 182 18.78 -5.02 -1.51
CA ARG A 182 18.52 -4.35 -0.23
C ARG A 182 19.82 -3.99 0.50
N ALA A 183 20.84 -4.84 0.36
CA ALA A 183 22.20 -4.53 0.77
C ALA A 183 22.86 -3.72 -0.35
N ALA A 184 23.12 -2.44 -0.10
CA ALA A 184 24.02 -1.70 -0.96
C ALA A 184 25.33 -2.51 -1.13
N PRO A 185 25.93 -2.60 -2.33
CA PRO A 185 27.27 -3.15 -2.44
C PRO A 185 28.21 -2.35 -1.51
N PRO A 186 29.21 -2.99 -0.87
CA PRO A 186 30.25 -2.23 -0.18
C PRO A 186 30.83 -1.23 -1.17
N ARG A 187 30.86 0.06 -0.79
CA ARG A 187 31.60 1.08 -1.54
C ARG A 187 33.03 0.57 -1.66
N ARG A 188 33.46 0.19 -2.87
CA ARG A 188 34.89 0.07 -3.16
C ARG A 188 35.46 1.49 -3.08
N SER A 189 36.22 1.74 -2.01
CA SER A 189 37.22 2.81 -1.93
C SER A 189 38.33 2.56 -2.95
#